data_AF-A0A2Z2LED2-F1
#
_entry.id   AF-A0A2Z2LED2-F1
#
_cell.length_a   1.000
_cell.length_b   1.000
_cell.length_c   1.000
_cell.angle_alpha   90.00
_cell.angle_beta   90.00
_cell.angle_gamma   90.00
#
_symmetry.space_group_name_H-M   'P 1'
#
loop_
_entity.id
_entity.type
_entity.pdbx_description
1 polymer ?
#
loop_
_entity_poly.entity_id
_entity_poly.type
_entity_poly.pdbx_seq_one_letter_code
_entity_poly.pdbx_strand_id
1 'polypeptide(L)'
;MKNTISAVFLLILASMFLLVLCCIVGIMSAIVMPIYFLSKLACYLFTSFVTPIAKQGITVVKMLTGLPYPKEVVFEIDQDLPDGIKLSDIANEQCSEYKGVDLRDVLQYTIYNRETKMRTFPENTPTCLVSSSGQYFFGHGDTLYSVRYHPIVLPSASLFYRVLLPCNREGNNVIVLKTRFAVTGLRTNDIAFGYAIPQNGITKMKLIAPSVVLNKTRGMTPTRLALLSPYVVSNSYESVFLRRYIALARARVGGSGGEFPAAVAWDIRANMQQFMHILTYARGALSLQDAGFLRDGVKFIQSARNEVIKCSAAARAKHESDVLLLLGLSQSDEAIFKPLTERGKLWLVSEFICLQQFQNAVISAAMVSVKDSISRGIVARDDIWEGMPYLCKQIPGLCEIVYVLVKAAVYSTYEEGLLNNLVLRNIRGTMRFMDRVMPEVGEGPEFGGVDGGIIGRFNALKEDILRASSLSHGDNVRNMHTIGRRVLQSERCSDVIACLVAHRVSSLWDSNGQSVHDLCTCETSDELITNYVQIDSALRNRAFKHRGASLELANRQECEISSDVEIKVCKLPMPEHPAPASDTSLDNPEVAAAIRPEPVATTPPIGAVGALCASI
;
A
#
# COMPACT_ATOMS: atom_id res chain seq x y z
N MET A 1 -23.77 90.39 12.77
CA MET A 1 -24.53 89.53 13.71
C MET A 1 -25.47 88.48 13.05
N LYS A 2 -25.84 88.57 11.75
CA LYS A 2 -26.72 87.57 11.09
C LYS A 2 -26.08 86.20 10.80
N ASN A 3 -24.77 86.13 10.56
CA ASN A 3 -24.09 84.87 10.16
C ASN A 3 -23.73 83.93 11.32
N THR A 4 -23.57 84.45 12.54
CA THR A 4 -23.23 83.63 13.72
C THR A 4 -24.44 82.88 14.28
N ILE A 5 -25.64 83.48 14.24
CA ILE A 5 -26.87 82.82 14.68
C ILE A 5 -27.25 81.68 13.73
N SER A 6 -27.12 81.89 12.41
CA SER A 6 -27.37 80.85 11.40
C SER A 6 -26.42 79.66 11.54
N ALA A 7 -25.13 79.92 11.79
CA ALA A 7 -24.13 78.87 12.02
C ALA A 7 -24.41 78.06 13.30
N VAL A 8 -24.79 78.71 14.40
CA VAL A 8 -25.15 78.01 15.65
C VAL A 8 -26.43 77.17 15.45
N PHE A 9 -27.42 77.69 14.74
CA PHE A 9 -28.66 76.95 14.46
C PHE A 9 -28.41 75.73 13.56
N LEU A 10 -27.55 75.86 12.53
CA LEU A 10 -27.10 74.74 11.69
C LEU A 10 -26.31 73.70 12.48
N LEU A 11 -25.49 74.12 13.45
CA LEU A 11 -24.70 73.22 14.28
C LEU A 11 -25.59 72.43 15.26
N ILE A 12 -26.61 73.08 15.83
CA ILE A 12 -27.63 72.43 16.66
C ILE A 12 -28.44 71.45 15.81
N LEU A 13 -28.92 71.85 14.62
CA LEU A 13 -29.65 70.95 13.73
C LEU A 13 -28.79 69.75 13.31
N ALA A 14 -27.53 70.00 12.91
CA ALA A 14 -26.60 68.95 12.54
C ALA A 14 -26.34 67.99 13.71
N SER A 15 -26.18 68.50 14.94
CA SER A 15 -26.00 67.66 16.12
C SER A 15 -27.24 66.82 16.46
N MET A 16 -28.45 67.37 16.28
CA MET A 16 -29.70 66.66 16.46
C MET A 16 -29.89 65.56 15.39
N PHE A 17 -29.58 65.87 14.12
CA PHE A 17 -29.59 64.85 13.07
C PHE A 17 -28.55 63.76 13.32
N LEU A 18 -27.37 64.10 13.83
CA LEU A 18 -26.33 63.12 14.16
C LEU A 18 -26.75 62.21 15.33
N LEU A 19 -27.43 62.77 16.33
CA LEU A 19 -28.00 62.02 17.45
C LEU A 19 -29.13 61.09 17.00
N VAL A 20 -30.04 61.55 16.15
CA VAL A 20 -31.10 60.72 15.56
C VAL A 20 -30.50 59.62 14.69
N LEU A 21 -29.49 59.92 13.88
CA LEU A 21 -28.76 58.93 13.08
C LEU A 21 -28.06 57.90 13.98
N CYS A 22 -27.43 58.32 15.08
CA CYS A 22 -26.81 57.42 16.05
C CYS A 22 -27.85 56.54 16.75
N CYS A 23 -29.03 57.07 17.07
CA CYS A 23 -30.12 56.27 17.66
C CYS A 23 -30.67 55.25 16.66
N ILE A 24 -30.88 55.63 15.40
CA ILE A 24 -31.34 54.72 14.34
C ILE A 24 -30.29 53.63 14.09
N VAL A 25 -29.01 53.99 13.98
CA VAL A 25 -27.91 53.01 13.82
C VAL A 25 -27.80 52.12 15.05
N GLY A 26 -27.99 52.67 16.26
CA GLY A 26 -28.01 51.92 17.52
C GLY A 26 -29.16 50.91 17.58
N ILE A 27 -30.37 51.30 17.20
CA ILE A 27 -31.56 50.43 17.13
C ILE A 27 -31.38 49.36 16.06
N MET A 28 -30.93 49.75 14.86
CA MET A 28 -30.66 48.80 13.77
C MET A 28 -29.55 47.82 14.16
N SER A 29 -28.50 48.26 14.83
CA SER A 29 -27.46 47.38 15.37
C SER A 29 -28.02 46.44 16.46
N ALA A 30 -28.83 46.96 17.38
CA ALA A 30 -29.46 46.18 18.45
C ALA A 30 -30.46 45.11 17.94
N ILE A 31 -31.06 45.31 16.76
CA ILE A 31 -31.95 44.33 16.13
C ILE A 31 -31.16 43.36 15.23
N VAL A 32 -30.21 43.87 14.44
CA VAL A 32 -29.46 43.06 13.46
C VAL A 32 -28.40 42.19 14.14
N MET A 33 -27.75 42.65 15.21
CA MET A 33 -26.73 41.85 15.92
C MET A 33 -27.29 40.56 16.53
N PRO A 34 -28.43 40.55 17.24
CA PRO A 34 -29.05 39.32 17.73
C PRO A 34 -29.45 38.37 16.60
N ILE A 35 -29.97 38.88 15.49
CA ILE A 35 -30.33 38.06 14.32
C ILE A 35 -29.07 37.47 13.67
N TYR A 36 -28.01 38.26 13.51
CA TYR A 36 -26.72 37.79 13.00
C TYR A 36 -26.07 36.79 13.95
N PHE A 37 -26.15 37.01 15.26
CA PHE A 37 -25.66 36.10 16.29
C PHE A 37 -26.44 34.78 16.27
N LEU A 38 -27.79 34.83 16.25
CA LEU A 38 -28.64 33.65 16.19
C LEU A 38 -28.47 32.87 14.89
N SER A 39 -28.26 33.54 13.76
CA SER A 39 -28.00 32.87 12.48
C SER A 39 -26.58 32.29 12.40
N LYS A 40 -25.56 32.97 12.96
CA LYS A 40 -24.23 32.37 13.17
C LYS A 40 -24.29 31.19 14.12
N LEU A 41 -25.05 31.30 15.21
CA LEU A 41 -25.25 30.23 16.18
C LEU A 41 -25.97 29.05 15.53
N ALA A 42 -27.03 29.27 14.76
CA ALA A 42 -27.74 28.22 14.03
C ALA A 42 -26.85 27.56 12.98
N CYS A 43 -26.07 28.34 12.21
CA CYS A 43 -25.09 27.80 11.27
C CYS A 43 -24.00 27.01 12.00
N TYR A 44 -23.51 27.51 13.13
CA TYR A 44 -22.52 26.85 13.98
C TYR A 44 -23.07 25.55 14.57
N LEU A 45 -24.31 25.54 15.05
CA LEU A 45 -25.00 24.37 15.55
C LEU A 45 -25.21 23.34 14.43
N PHE A 46 -25.64 23.77 13.25
CA PHE A 46 -25.84 22.88 12.11
C PHE A 46 -24.53 22.26 11.60
N THR A 47 -23.46 23.06 11.53
CA THR A 47 -22.13 22.59 11.11
C THR A 47 -21.46 21.73 12.19
N SER A 48 -21.66 22.03 13.47
CA SER A 48 -21.01 21.34 14.58
C SER A 48 -21.74 20.06 15.01
N PHE A 49 -23.06 19.98 14.80
CA PHE A 49 -23.88 18.85 15.25
C PHE A 49 -24.47 18.05 14.08
N VAL A 50 -25.24 18.68 13.20
CA VAL A 50 -26.02 17.97 12.16
C VAL A 50 -25.12 17.40 11.06
N THR A 51 -24.17 18.20 10.59
CA THR A 51 -23.25 17.81 9.49
C THR A 51 -22.40 16.58 9.83
N PRO A 52 -21.77 16.47 11.02
CA PRO A 52 -21.07 15.25 11.41
C PRO A 52 -21.99 14.02 11.48
N ILE A 53 -23.18 14.16 12.06
CA ILE A 53 -24.16 13.08 12.21
C ILE A 53 -24.60 12.54 10.83
N ALA A 54 -24.92 13.43 9.89
CA ALA A 54 -25.29 13.05 8.54
C ALA A 54 -24.15 12.33 7.81
N LYS A 55 -22.92 12.84 7.90
CA LYS A 55 -21.73 12.18 7.30
C LYS A 55 -21.48 10.79 7.88
N GLN A 56 -21.72 10.62 9.17
CA GLN A 56 -21.58 9.36 9.88
C GLN A 56 -22.67 8.36 9.45
N GLY A 57 -23.94 8.79 9.40
CA GLY A 57 -25.03 7.97 8.88
C GLY A 57 -24.80 7.51 7.43
N ILE A 58 -24.33 8.42 6.57
CA ILE A 58 -23.92 8.08 5.20
C ILE A 58 -22.79 7.04 5.18
N THR A 59 -21.83 7.15 6.11
CA THR A 59 -20.70 6.20 6.22
C THR A 59 -21.17 4.81 6.66
N VAL A 60 -22.08 4.73 7.63
CA VAL A 60 -22.70 3.46 8.05
C VAL A 60 -23.47 2.82 6.91
N VAL A 61 -24.31 3.60 6.21
CA VAL A 61 -25.03 3.09 5.03
C VAL A 61 -24.04 2.59 3.98
N LYS A 62 -22.97 3.34 3.69
CA LYS A 62 -21.92 2.91 2.77
C LYS A 62 -21.24 1.62 3.21
N MET A 63 -20.91 1.47 4.49
CA MET A 63 -20.33 0.25 5.05
C MET A 63 -21.25 -0.96 4.84
N LEU A 64 -22.52 -0.84 5.24
CA LEU A 64 -23.52 -1.91 5.11
C LEU A 64 -23.81 -2.27 3.65
N THR A 65 -23.73 -1.29 2.74
CA THR A 65 -23.93 -1.49 1.30
C THR A 65 -22.64 -1.82 0.53
N GLY A 66 -21.50 -1.92 1.21
CA GLY A 66 -20.20 -2.22 0.58
C GLY A 66 -19.60 -1.10 -0.28
N LEU A 67 -20.11 0.13 -0.16
CA LEU A 67 -19.61 1.31 -0.87
C LEU A 67 -18.35 1.90 -0.20
N PRO A 68 -17.45 2.57 -0.95
CA PRO A 68 -16.22 3.11 -0.38
C PRO A 68 -16.44 4.19 0.68
N TYR A 69 -15.75 4.08 1.81
CA TYR A 69 -15.80 5.05 2.91
C TYR A 69 -14.40 5.29 3.55
N PRO A 70 -14.18 6.45 4.20
CA PRO A 70 -12.92 6.72 4.91
C PRO A 70 -12.72 5.77 6.09
N LYS A 71 -11.54 5.17 6.19
CA LYS A 71 -11.20 4.24 7.27
C LYS A 71 -10.81 5.00 8.53
N GLU A 72 -11.51 4.70 9.62
CA GLU A 72 -11.15 5.08 10.99
C GLU A 72 -10.84 3.81 11.81
N VAL A 73 -9.91 3.92 12.75
CA VAL A 73 -9.55 2.87 13.70
C VAL A 73 -9.86 3.37 15.09
N VAL A 74 -10.49 2.54 15.93
CA VAL A 74 -10.85 2.92 17.29
C VAL A 74 -10.25 1.93 18.28
N PHE A 75 -9.56 2.46 19.28
CA PHE A 75 -9.08 1.72 20.45
C PHE A 75 -9.80 2.27 21.67
N GLU A 76 -10.36 1.38 22.49
CA GLU A 76 -10.99 1.74 23.75
C GLU A 76 -9.95 1.74 24.87
N ILE A 77 -9.89 2.80 25.68
CA ILE A 77 -8.98 2.91 26.81
C ILE A 77 -9.58 2.16 27.99
N ASP A 78 -8.76 1.37 28.67
CA ASP A 78 -9.15 0.59 29.83
C ASP A 78 -9.70 1.51 30.95
N GLN A 79 -10.85 1.13 31.53
CA GLN A 79 -11.53 1.94 32.55
C GLN A 79 -10.72 2.06 33.84
N ASP A 80 -9.85 1.08 34.11
CA ASP A 80 -8.98 1.08 35.29
C ASP A 80 -7.95 2.21 35.25
N LEU A 81 -7.64 2.74 34.04
CA LEU A 81 -6.61 3.75 33.87
C LEU A 81 -6.96 4.73 32.73
N PRO A 82 -8.00 5.56 32.92
CA PRO A 82 -8.56 6.40 31.86
C PRO A 82 -7.61 7.51 31.40
N ASP A 83 -6.70 7.95 32.27
CA ASP A 83 -5.72 9.01 32.01
C ASP A 83 -4.37 8.46 31.48
N GLY A 84 -4.20 7.13 31.42
CA GLY A 84 -2.96 6.46 31.00
C GLY A 84 -1.80 6.56 32.00
N ILE A 85 -0.69 5.85 31.72
CA ILE A 85 0.57 5.94 32.47
C ILE A 85 1.47 7.01 31.81
N LYS A 86 2.02 7.94 32.60
CA LYS A 86 3.01 8.90 32.08
C LYS A 86 4.36 8.23 31.83
N LEU A 87 5.00 8.60 30.72
CA LEU A 87 6.33 8.09 30.36
C LEU A 87 7.41 8.46 31.38
N SER A 88 7.24 9.58 32.10
CA SER A 88 8.10 9.97 33.22
C SER A 88 8.07 8.95 34.35
N ASP A 89 6.90 8.41 34.64
CA ASP A 89 6.67 7.55 35.81
C ASP A 89 7.25 6.16 35.54
N ILE A 90 7.18 5.70 34.30
CA ILE A 90 7.88 4.50 33.83
C ILE A 90 9.40 4.72 33.89
N ALA A 91 9.89 5.85 33.37
CA ALA A 91 11.32 6.16 33.31
C ALA A 91 11.97 6.34 34.69
N ASN A 92 11.21 6.83 35.68
CA ASN A 92 11.66 7.02 37.05
C ASN A 92 11.34 5.82 37.96
N GLU A 93 10.91 4.69 37.37
CA GLU A 93 10.54 3.45 38.08
C GLU A 93 9.40 3.61 39.11
N GLN A 94 8.63 4.70 39.03
CA GLN A 94 7.45 4.92 39.86
C GLN A 94 6.27 4.03 39.44
N CYS A 95 6.21 3.67 38.15
CA CYS A 95 5.23 2.74 37.60
C CYS A 95 5.90 1.84 36.54
N SER A 96 6.66 0.83 37.00
CA SER A 96 7.40 -0.10 36.14
C SER A 96 6.57 -1.27 35.62
N GLU A 97 5.42 -1.55 36.21
CA GLU A 97 4.56 -2.69 35.84
C GLU A 97 3.08 -2.29 35.79
N TYR A 98 2.32 -2.87 34.86
CA TYR A 98 0.87 -2.79 34.83
C TYR A 98 0.26 -4.14 34.46
N LYS A 99 -0.66 -4.66 35.29
CA LYS A 99 -1.34 -5.95 35.09
C LYS A 99 -0.39 -7.12 34.73
N GLY A 100 0.75 -7.24 35.42
CA GLY A 100 1.71 -8.32 35.16
C GLY A 100 2.69 -8.04 34.01
N VAL A 101 2.63 -6.87 33.37
CA VAL A 101 3.46 -6.50 32.22
C VAL A 101 4.49 -5.45 32.61
N ASP A 102 5.77 -5.76 32.40
CA ASP A 102 6.88 -4.78 32.53
C ASP A 102 6.78 -3.71 31.44
N LEU A 103 6.67 -2.45 31.86
CA LEU A 103 6.48 -1.30 30.98
C LEU A 103 7.79 -0.65 30.53
N ARG A 104 8.96 -1.03 31.09
CA ARG A 104 10.24 -0.37 30.79
C ARG A 104 10.61 -0.45 29.31
N ASP A 105 10.24 -1.55 28.65
CA ASP A 105 10.45 -1.76 27.22
C ASP A 105 9.72 -0.73 26.35
N VAL A 106 8.67 -0.09 26.85
CA VAL A 106 7.94 0.96 26.11
C VAL A 106 8.85 2.13 25.77
N LEU A 107 9.79 2.46 26.65
CA LEU A 107 10.67 3.63 26.50
C LEU A 107 11.54 3.56 25.25
N GLN A 108 11.80 2.37 24.71
CA GLN A 108 12.56 2.18 23.46
C GLN A 108 11.82 2.73 22.23
N TYR A 109 10.50 2.89 22.31
CA TYR A 109 9.64 3.41 21.24
C TYR A 109 9.36 4.92 21.34
N THR A 110 10.05 5.61 22.26
CA THR A 110 9.86 7.04 22.56
C THR A 110 11.04 7.88 22.05
N ILE A 111 10.78 9.16 21.79
CA ILE A 111 11.80 10.17 21.48
C ILE A 111 12.11 10.92 22.76
N TYR A 112 13.40 10.99 23.12
CA TYR A 112 13.85 11.77 24.27
C TYR A 112 14.36 13.14 23.82
N ASN A 113 13.67 14.21 24.25
CA ASN A 113 14.12 15.56 24.06
C ASN A 113 15.12 15.93 25.18
N ARG A 114 16.39 16.16 24.81
CA ARG A 114 17.45 16.50 25.77
C ARG A 114 17.28 17.88 26.41
N GLU A 115 16.66 18.83 25.71
CA GLU A 115 16.46 20.20 26.21
C GLU A 115 15.36 20.25 27.26
N THR A 116 14.20 19.65 26.96
CA THR A 116 13.05 19.63 27.89
C THR A 116 13.10 18.48 28.89
N LYS A 117 14.05 17.54 28.73
CA LYS A 117 14.17 16.28 29.50
C LYS A 117 12.89 15.44 29.50
N MET A 118 12.05 15.59 28.47
CA MET A 118 10.79 14.86 28.34
C MET A 118 10.89 13.76 27.28
N ARG A 119 10.21 12.64 27.54
CA ARG A 119 9.98 11.57 26.57
C ARG A 119 8.60 11.73 25.96
N THR A 120 8.51 11.60 24.65
CA THR A 120 7.21 11.58 23.95
C THR A 120 7.19 10.51 22.86
N PHE A 121 6.00 9.99 22.59
CA PHE A 121 5.72 9.23 21.40
C PHE A 121 5.73 10.15 20.16
N PRO A 122 6.08 9.61 18.98
CA PRO A 122 6.08 10.37 17.74
C PRO A 122 4.67 10.85 17.37
N GLU A 123 4.47 12.17 17.22
CA GLU A 123 3.14 12.79 17.07
C GLU A 123 2.34 12.33 15.84
N ASN A 124 3.01 11.90 14.76
CA ASN A 124 2.39 11.57 13.46
C ASN A 124 2.51 10.09 13.06
N THR A 125 2.77 9.21 14.03
CA THR A 125 2.92 7.77 13.80
C THR A 125 2.21 7.02 14.93
N PRO A 126 1.17 6.22 14.65
CA PRO A 126 0.55 5.41 15.68
C PRO A 126 1.60 4.48 16.29
N THR A 127 1.66 4.47 17.62
CA THR A 127 2.54 3.58 18.39
C THR A 127 1.67 2.58 19.13
N CYS A 128 1.21 1.57 18.41
CA CYS A 128 0.46 0.45 18.99
C CYS A 128 1.45 -0.62 19.40
N LEU A 129 1.32 -1.12 20.63
CA LEU A 129 2.22 -2.08 21.23
C LEU A 129 1.41 -3.28 21.73
N VAL A 130 2.03 -4.45 21.72
CA VAL A 130 1.48 -5.68 22.30
C VAL A 130 2.51 -6.26 23.25
N SER A 131 2.08 -6.66 24.44
CA SER A 131 2.93 -7.41 25.35
C SER A 131 2.96 -8.89 24.99
N SER A 132 3.97 -9.61 25.46
CA SER A 132 4.06 -11.07 25.37
C SER A 132 2.82 -11.80 25.93
N SER A 133 2.12 -11.19 26.89
CA SER A 133 0.85 -11.70 27.44
C SER A 133 -0.39 -11.42 26.57
N GLY A 134 -0.24 -10.69 25.46
CA GLY A 134 -1.33 -10.33 24.56
C GLY A 134 -2.10 -9.07 24.92
N GLN A 135 -1.65 -8.30 25.93
CA GLN A 135 -2.25 -7.00 26.26
C GLN A 135 -1.81 -5.91 25.27
N TYR A 136 -2.74 -5.07 24.85
CA TYR A 136 -2.48 -3.99 23.89
C TYR A 136 -2.30 -2.65 24.59
N PHE A 137 -1.34 -1.86 24.10
CA PHE A 137 -1.10 -0.51 24.55
C PHE A 137 -1.03 0.46 23.38
N PHE A 138 -1.40 1.71 23.62
CA PHE A 138 -1.31 2.79 22.65
C PHE A 138 -0.51 3.95 23.24
N GLY A 139 0.58 4.32 22.56
CA GLY A 139 1.39 5.49 22.91
C GLY A 139 0.92 6.76 22.21
N HIS A 140 0.63 7.82 22.98
CA HIS A 140 0.31 9.13 22.44
C HIS A 140 0.84 10.27 23.32
N GLY A 141 1.60 11.19 22.73
CA GLY A 141 2.22 12.28 23.48
C GLY A 141 3.20 11.76 24.53
N ASP A 142 3.09 12.21 25.77
CA ASP A 142 3.88 11.75 26.91
C ASP A 142 3.25 10.57 27.67
N THR A 143 2.20 9.94 27.11
CA THR A 143 1.31 9.04 27.85
C THR A 143 1.13 7.70 27.12
N LEU A 144 1.13 6.60 27.88
CA LEU A 144 0.83 5.23 27.45
C LEU A 144 -0.56 4.82 27.94
N TYR A 145 -1.44 4.41 27.04
CA TYR A 145 -2.78 3.95 27.37
C TYR A 145 -2.87 2.43 27.26
N SER A 146 -3.39 1.76 28.28
CA SER A 146 -3.89 0.38 28.15
C SER A 146 -5.15 0.40 27.29
N VAL A 147 -5.21 -0.41 26.24
CA VAL A 147 -6.32 -0.35 25.28
C VAL A 147 -6.88 -1.72 24.92
N ARG A 148 -8.14 -1.74 24.50
CA ARG A 148 -8.79 -2.87 23.82
C ARG A 148 -9.13 -2.47 22.40
N TYR A 149 -8.78 -3.33 21.45
CA TYR A 149 -9.19 -3.16 20.07
C TYR A 149 -10.58 -3.77 19.86
N HIS A 150 -11.52 -2.98 19.32
CA HIS A 150 -12.85 -3.45 18.97
C HIS A 150 -13.00 -3.47 17.44
N PRO A 151 -12.99 -4.66 16.79
CA PRO A 151 -13.11 -4.79 15.33
C PRO A 151 -14.48 -4.32 14.80
N ILE A 152 -15.50 -4.36 15.66
CA ILE A 152 -16.86 -3.92 15.36
C ILE A 152 -17.20 -2.74 16.26
N VAL A 153 -16.51 -1.63 16.07
CA VAL A 153 -17.11 -0.34 16.35
C VAL A 153 -17.70 0.10 15.03
N LEU A 154 -19.00 -0.18 14.81
CA LEU A 154 -19.80 0.73 14.00
C LEU A 154 -19.37 2.14 14.43
N PRO A 155 -19.17 3.11 13.52
CA PRO A 155 -19.08 4.48 13.95
C PRO A 155 -20.46 4.85 14.50
N SER A 156 -20.73 4.40 15.71
CA SER A 156 -21.85 4.64 16.58
C SER A 156 -21.15 5.06 17.85
N ALA A 157 -20.96 6.37 18.02
CA ALA A 157 -21.55 6.99 19.19
C ALA A 157 -21.05 8.41 19.50
N SER A 158 -19.84 8.81 19.08
CA SER A 158 -19.21 10.00 19.68
C SER A 158 -19.99 11.31 19.54
N LEU A 159 -20.67 11.51 18.41
CA LEU A 159 -21.47 12.70 18.12
C LEU A 159 -22.98 12.45 18.22
N PHE A 160 -23.46 11.26 17.84
CA PHE A 160 -24.87 10.89 17.96
C PHE A 160 -25.33 10.82 19.43
N TYR A 161 -24.45 10.39 20.35
CA TYR A 161 -24.79 10.25 21.78
C TYR A 161 -24.51 11.52 22.60
N ARG A 162 -23.69 12.45 22.09
CA ARG A 162 -23.54 13.78 22.68
C ARG A 162 -24.83 14.61 22.62
N VAL A 163 -25.75 14.27 21.72
CA VAL A 163 -26.96 15.04 21.43
C VAL A 163 -28.21 14.50 22.17
N LEU A 164 -28.18 13.27 22.68
CA LEU A 164 -29.37 12.58 23.20
C LEU A 164 -29.37 12.28 24.71
N LEU A 165 -28.32 12.64 25.46
CA LEU A 165 -28.26 12.37 26.90
C LEU A 165 -28.14 13.66 27.73
N PRO A 166 -28.89 13.80 28.85
CA PRO A 166 -28.68 14.85 29.82
C PRO A 166 -27.24 14.82 30.35
N CYS A 167 -26.68 16.00 30.62
CA CYS A 167 -25.37 16.17 31.26
C CYS A 167 -25.23 15.26 32.51
N ASN A 168 -24.04 14.67 32.68
CA ASN A 168 -23.58 13.78 33.75
C ASN A 168 -23.72 12.26 33.52
N ARG A 169 -23.05 11.72 32.50
CA ARG A 169 -22.69 10.29 32.47
C ARG A 169 -21.25 10.09 32.00
N GLU A 170 -20.48 9.33 32.77
CA GLU A 170 -19.09 9.00 32.47
C GLU A 170 -19.04 8.09 31.23
N GLY A 171 -18.21 8.49 30.28
CA GLY A 171 -18.04 7.80 29.02
C GLY A 171 -16.66 7.16 28.93
N ASN A 172 -16.55 6.03 28.23
CA ASN A 172 -15.25 5.38 28.02
C ASN A 172 -14.36 6.26 27.14
N ASN A 173 -13.11 6.47 27.58
CA ASN A 173 -12.12 7.17 26.78
C ASN A 173 -11.73 6.29 25.58
N VAL A 174 -11.62 6.86 24.39
CA VAL A 174 -11.19 6.15 23.19
C VAL A 174 -10.14 6.93 22.41
N ILE A 175 -9.35 6.20 21.65
CA ILE A 175 -8.35 6.73 20.72
C ILE A 175 -8.83 6.42 19.31
N VAL A 176 -9.04 7.47 18.52
CA VAL A 176 -9.47 7.38 17.13
C VAL A 176 -8.29 7.72 16.22
N LEU A 177 -7.92 6.79 15.35
CA LEU A 177 -6.99 7.00 14.25
C LEU A 177 -7.77 7.29 12.98
N LYS A 178 -7.66 8.51 12.47
CA LYS A 178 -8.24 8.91 11.20
C LYS A 178 -7.22 8.70 10.10
N THR A 179 -7.46 7.69 9.27
CA THR A 179 -6.56 7.35 8.16
C THR A 179 -6.96 8.12 6.90
N ARG A 180 -6.03 8.22 5.94
CA ARG A 180 -6.31 8.77 4.61
C ARG A 180 -6.89 7.72 3.65
N PHE A 181 -7.11 6.49 4.10
CA PHE A 181 -7.53 5.38 3.25
C PHE A 181 -9.05 5.38 3.02
N ALA A 182 -9.44 5.03 1.80
CA ALA A 182 -10.80 4.64 1.49
C ALA A 182 -10.89 3.11 1.43
N VAL A 183 -11.84 2.50 2.13
CA VAL A 183 -12.02 1.03 2.21
C VAL A 183 -13.45 0.63 1.82
N THR A 184 -13.66 -0.65 1.50
CA THR A 184 -14.97 -1.20 1.06
C THR A 184 -15.23 -2.60 1.59
N GLY A 185 -16.38 -2.84 2.25
CA GLY A 185 -16.84 -4.17 2.66
C GLY A 185 -17.22 -4.24 4.15
N LEU A 186 -17.77 -5.37 4.59
CA LEU A 186 -18.20 -5.56 5.99
C LEU A 186 -17.02 -5.87 6.93
N ARG A 187 -16.00 -6.59 6.44
CA ARG A 187 -14.75 -6.92 7.17
C ARG A 187 -13.66 -5.85 7.05
N THR A 188 -13.95 -4.69 6.45
CA THR A 188 -12.94 -3.62 6.31
C THR A 188 -12.70 -2.82 7.57
N ASN A 189 -13.45 -3.09 8.63
CA ASN A 189 -13.13 -2.60 9.97
C ASN A 189 -12.05 -3.42 10.66
N ASP A 190 -11.88 -4.68 10.25
CA ASP A 190 -10.80 -5.54 10.74
C ASP A 190 -9.46 -4.93 10.31
N ILE A 191 -8.58 -4.78 11.29
CA ILE A 191 -7.18 -4.44 11.08
C ILE A 191 -6.42 -5.71 11.32
N ALA A 192 -5.63 -6.11 10.33
CA ALA A 192 -4.67 -7.17 10.56
C ALA A 192 -3.51 -6.59 11.36
N PHE A 193 -3.18 -7.27 12.46
CA PHE A 193 -2.04 -6.91 13.29
C PHE A 193 -0.83 -7.72 12.84
N GLY A 194 0.18 -7.03 12.31
CA GLY A 194 1.48 -7.64 12.02
C GLY A 194 2.45 -7.37 13.17
N TYR A 195 3.14 -8.39 13.67
CA TYR A 195 4.25 -8.22 14.62
C TYR A 195 5.35 -9.24 14.32
N ALA A 196 6.60 -8.87 14.57
CA ALA A 196 7.66 -9.86 14.71
C ALA A 196 7.32 -10.73 15.93
N ILE A 197 7.59 -12.04 15.86
CA ILE A 197 7.34 -13.00 16.95
C ILE A 197 7.71 -12.33 18.29
N PRO A 198 6.79 -12.23 19.27
CA PRO A 198 7.06 -11.52 20.51
C PRO A 198 8.29 -12.16 21.16
N GLN A 199 9.42 -11.47 21.13
CA GLN A 199 10.49 -11.73 22.07
C GLN A 199 9.99 -11.21 23.42
N ASN A 200 10.46 -11.80 24.53
CA ASN A 200 10.07 -11.41 25.90
C ASN A 200 9.92 -9.89 26.02
N GLY A 201 8.79 -9.41 26.54
CA GLY A 201 8.53 -7.98 26.73
C GLY A 201 7.40 -7.40 25.88
N ILE A 202 7.55 -6.14 25.47
CA ILE A 202 6.59 -5.36 24.67
C ILE A 202 7.11 -5.13 23.25
N THR A 203 6.30 -5.45 22.25
CA THR A 203 6.62 -5.33 20.83
C THR A 203 5.70 -4.34 20.12
N LYS A 204 6.26 -3.52 19.22
CA LYS A 204 5.48 -2.63 18.35
C LYS A 204 4.72 -3.41 17.27
N MET A 205 3.44 -3.07 17.10
CA MET A 205 2.55 -3.66 16.11
C MET A 205 2.47 -2.81 14.84
N LYS A 206 2.36 -3.48 13.68
CA LYS A 206 1.91 -2.91 12.42
C LYS A 206 0.39 -3.02 12.32
N LEU A 207 -0.27 -1.92 12.01
CA LEU A 207 -1.70 -1.89 11.73
C LEU A 207 -1.90 -2.00 10.22
N ILE A 208 -2.52 -3.07 9.72
CA ILE A 208 -2.74 -3.28 8.29
C ILE A 208 -4.21 -3.13 7.94
N ALA A 209 -4.53 -2.23 7.02
CA ALA A 209 -5.84 -2.11 6.40
C ALA A 209 -5.92 -3.10 5.22
N PRO A 210 -6.80 -4.13 5.27
CA PRO A 210 -6.76 -5.24 4.33
C PRO A 210 -7.41 -4.95 2.96
N SER A 211 -8.10 -3.82 2.78
CA SER A 211 -8.85 -3.54 1.54
C SER A 211 -8.93 -2.05 1.22
N VAL A 212 -7.77 -1.43 1.03
CA VAL A 212 -7.65 -0.02 0.59
C VAL A 212 -7.97 0.10 -0.89
N VAL A 213 -8.96 0.91 -1.24
CA VAL A 213 -9.39 1.20 -2.61
C VAL A 213 -8.50 2.28 -3.21
N LEU A 214 -7.63 1.91 -4.15
CA LEU A 214 -6.61 2.83 -4.67
C LEU A 214 -7.21 4.05 -5.38
N ASN A 215 -8.22 3.84 -6.23
CA ASN A 215 -8.83 4.91 -7.03
C ASN A 215 -9.68 5.92 -6.21
N LYS A 216 -10.02 5.59 -4.96
CA LYS A 216 -10.75 6.47 -4.03
C LYS A 216 -9.84 7.06 -2.96
N THR A 217 -8.68 6.44 -2.74
CA THR A 217 -7.72 6.92 -1.75
C THR A 217 -6.94 8.09 -2.33
N ARG A 218 -7.17 9.27 -1.77
CA ARG A 218 -6.58 10.51 -2.26
C ARG A 218 -5.05 10.46 -2.11
N GLY A 219 -4.33 10.76 -3.19
CA GLY A 219 -2.87 10.82 -3.18
C GLY A 219 -2.17 9.46 -3.21
N MET A 220 -2.91 8.37 -3.47
CA MET A 220 -2.32 7.04 -3.66
C MET A 220 -1.58 6.97 -5.01
N THR A 221 -0.25 7.06 -4.97
CA THR A 221 0.65 6.83 -6.11
C THR A 221 1.26 5.43 -6.04
N PRO A 222 1.88 4.92 -7.13
CA PRO A 222 2.62 3.65 -7.08
C PRO A 222 3.70 3.65 -6.00
N THR A 223 4.42 4.75 -5.82
CA THR A 223 5.37 4.92 -4.72
C THR A 223 4.68 4.79 -3.38
N ARG A 224 3.60 5.56 -3.16
CA ARG A 224 2.88 5.52 -1.88
C ARG A 224 2.37 4.12 -1.54
N LEU A 225 1.82 3.41 -2.51
CA LEU A 225 1.39 2.02 -2.33
C LEU A 225 2.57 1.14 -1.92
N ALA A 226 3.69 1.23 -2.65
CA ALA A 226 4.88 0.45 -2.37
C ALA A 226 5.42 0.71 -0.95
N LEU A 227 5.46 1.97 -0.49
CA LEU A 227 5.95 2.32 0.85
C LEU A 227 5.03 1.87 1.99
N LEU A 228 3.75 1.66 1.70
CA LEU A 228 2.75 1.24 2.67
C LEU A 228 2.44 -0.26 2.58
N SER A 229 2.88 -0.95 1.53
CA SER A 229 2.61 -2.37 1.37
C SER A 229 3.51 -3.20 2.30
N PRO A 230 2.94 -4.10 3.12
CA PRO A 230 3.73 -4.97 3.99
C PRO A 230 4.60 -5.96 3.21
N TYR A 231 4.26 -6.23 1.95
CA TYR A 231 4.97 -7.15 1.06
C TYR A 231 6.18 -6.50 0.40
N VAL A 232 6.18 -5.17 0.28
CA VAL A 232 7.22 -4.41 -0.42
C VAL A 232 8.29 -3.90 0.54
N VAL A 233 7.87 -3.39 1.71
CA VAL A 233 8.77 -2.84 2.72
C VAL A 233 8.74 -3.70 3.98
N SER A 234 9.71 -4.60 4.07
CA SER A 234 9.90 -5.46 5.24
C SER A 234 10.75 -4.78 6.33
N ASN A 235 10.55 -5.19 7.57
CA ASN A 235 11.40 -4.78 8.70
C ASN A 235 12.66 -5.64 8.83
N SER A 236 12.65 -6.86 8.28
CA SER A 236 13.68 -7.87 8.52
C SER A 236 14.71 -7.99 7.40
N TYR A 237 14.39 -7.48 6.21
CA TYR A 237 15.25 -7.60 5.03
C TYR A 237 15.19 -6.34 4.19
N GLU A 238 16.26 -6.11 3.44
CA GLU A 238 16.36 -4.99 2.52
C GLU A 238 15.30 -5.09 1.42
N SER A 239 14.59 -3.99 1.18
CA SER A 239 13.57 -3.91 0.16
C SER A 239 14.22 -3.73 -1.21
N VAL A 240 14.05 -4.72 -2.09
CA VAL A 240 14.50 -4.66 -3.49
C VAL A 240 13.92 -3.43 -4.21
N PHE A 241 12.66 -3.10 -3.95
CA PHE A 241 12.03 -1.91 -4.52
C PHE A 241 12.70 -0.62 -4.05
N LEU A 242 12.93 -0.46 -2.74
CA LEU A 242 13.54 0.76 -2.22
C LEU A 242 14.97 0.97 -2.73
N ARG A 243 15.77 -0.09 -2.74
CA ARG A 243 17.14 -0.08 -3.29
C ARG A 243 17.14 0.40 -4.74
N ARG A 244 16.27 -0.16 -5.58
CA ARG A 244 16.10 0.24 -6.98
C ARG A 244 15.52 1.62 -7.18
N TYR A 245 14.60 2.05 -6.31
CA TYR A 245 14.04 3.40 -6.34
C TYR A 245 15.15 4.43 -6.07
N ILE A 246 16.02 4.14 -5.10
CA ILE A 246 17.17 4.97 -4.76
C ILE A 246 18.20 4.96 -5.89
N ALA A 247 18.50 3.81 -6.49
CA ALA A 247 19.36 3.72 -7.66
C ALA A 247 18.83 4.56 -8.82
N LEU A 248 17.52 4.50 -9.09
CA LEU A 248 16.87 5.34 -10.11
C LEU A 248 16.97 6.84 -9.77
N ALA A 249 16.76 7.20 -8.51
CA ALA A 249 16.89 8.59 -8.06
C ALA A 249 18.34 9.09 -8.23
N ARG A 250 19.34 8.31 -7.80
CA ARG A 250 20.77 8.63 -7.96
C ARG A 250 21.16 8.80 -9.42
N ALA A 251 20.78 7.86 -10.28
CA ALA A 251 21.11 7.89 -11.69
C ALA A 251 20.55 9.15 -12.39
N ARG A 252 19.38 9.64 -11.95
CA ARG A 252 18.80 10.88 -12.47
C ARG A 252 19.41 12.15 -11.87
N VAL A 253 19.91 12.11 -10.64
CA VAL A 253 20.64 13.21 -10.00
C VAL A 253 22.03 13.40 -10.66
N GLY A 254 22.65 12.31 -11.11
CA GLY A 254 23.94 12.33 -11.82
C GLY A 254 23.95 13.05 -13.18
N GLY A 255 22.82 13.60 -13.62
CA GLY A 255 22.73 14.51 -14.78
C GLY A 255 23.36 15.89 -14.53
N SER A 256 23.32 16.76 -15.55
CA SER A 256 24.12 18.00 -15.69
C SER A 256 23.86 19.15 -14.68
N GLY A 257 23.39 18.86 -13.48
CA GLY A 257 23.22 19.85 -12.41
C GLY A 257 23.29 19.33 -10.98
N GLY A 258 23.39 18.01 -10.74
CA GLY A 258 23.44 17.46 -9.37
C GLY A 258 22.16 17.68 -8.54
N GLU A 259 21.10 18.21 -9.13
CA GLU A 259 19.80 18.45 -8.50
C GLU A 259 18.83 17.28 -8.74
N PHE A 260 17.90 17.08 -7.80
CA PHE A 260 16.81 16.14 -8.01
C PHE A 260 15.92 16.59 -9.18
N PRO A 261 15.61 15.70 -10.15
CA PRO A 261 14.59 16.00 -11.13
C PRO A 261 13.27 16.38 -10.45
N ALA A 262 12.56 17.39 -10.98
CA ALA A 262 11.36 17.93 -10.36
C ALA A 262 10.29 16.86 -10.02
N ALA A 263 10.17 15.81 -10.83
CA ALA A 263 9.23 14.71 -10.56
C ALA A 263 9.66 13.84 -9.36
N VAL A 264 10.96 13.56 -9.22
CA VAL A 264 11.51 12.80 -8.08
C VAL A 264 11.42 13.63 -6.81
N ALA A 265 11.80 14.91 -6.89
CA ALA A 265 11.67 15.85 -5.77
C ALA A 265 10.21 15.97 -5.30
N TRP A 266 9.26 16.03 -6.25
CA TRP A 266 7.84 16.05 -5.96
C TRP A 266 7.38 14.74 -5.28
N ASP A 267 7.81 13.57 -5.76
CA ASP A 267 7.39 12.28 -5.20
C ASP A 267 7.96 12.05 -3.79
N ILE A 268 9.23 12.43 -3.55
CA ILE A 268 9.83 12.45 -2.21
C ILE A 268 9.05 13.39 -1.28
N ARG A 269 8.66 14.58 -1.76
CA ARG A 269 7.86 15.52 -0.97
C ARG A 269 6.48 14.96 -0.64
N ALA A 270 5.81 14.33 -1.61
CA ALA A 270 4.48 13.76 -1.44
C ALA A 270 4.45 12.58 -0.46
N ASN A 271 5.55 11.82 -0.38
CA ASN A 271 5.67 10.62 0.45
C ASN A 271 6.65 10.79 1.62
N MET A 272 7.00 12.03 1.97
CA MET A 272 8.04 12.34 2.96
C MET A 272 7.76 11.69 4.32
N GLN A 273 6.49 11.65 4.75
CA GLN A 273 6.10 11.07 6.02
C GLN A 273 6.33 9.55 6.05
N GLN A 274 6.06 8.86 4.92
CA GLN A 274 6.32 7.43 4.77
C GLN A 274 7.82 7.14 4.74
N PHE A 275 8.61 7.91 3.99
CA PHE A 275 10.07 7.76 3.97
C PHE A 275 10.70 7.97 5.35
N MET A 276 10.26 9.01 6.09
CA MET A 276 10.73 9.24 7.46
C MET A 276 10.34 8.10 8.40
N HIS A 277 9.14 7.55 8.24
CA HIS A 277 8.71 6.38 9.00
C HIS A 277 9.63 5.18 8.74
N ILE A 278 9.92 4.87 7.48
CA ILE A 278 10.81 3.77 7.08
C ILE A 278 12.21 3.98 7.67
N LEU A 279 12.80 5.17 7.52
CA LEU A 279 14.12 5.51 8.06
C LEU A 279 14.21 5.35 9.59
N THR A 280 13.09 5.49 10.30
CA THR A 280 13.07 5.44 11.77
C THR A 280 12.79 4.03 12.29
N TYR A 281 11.82 3.34 11.69
CA TYR A 281 11.23 2.11 12.25
C TYR A 281 11.47 0.85 11.41
N ALA A 282 11.75 0.97 10.11
CA ALA A 282 12.01 -0.17 9.23
C ALA A 282 13.51 -0.25 8.90
N ARG A 283 14.35 -0.34 9.94
CA ARG A 283 15.82 -0.22 9.81
C ARG A 283 16.44 -1.28 8.89
N GLY A 284 15.83 -2.46 8.78
CA GLY A 284 16.27 -3.52 7.87
C GLY A 284 15.90 -3.28 6.40
N ALA A 285 14.99 -2.35 6.10
CA ALA A 285 14.47 -2.14 4.74
C ALA A 285 15.47 -1.49 3.77
N LEU A 286 16.53 -0.86 4.29
CA LEU A 286 17.52 -0.08 3.54
C LEU A 286 18.92 -0.38 4.04
N SER A 287 19.89 -0.50 3.14
CA SER A 287 21.31 -0.40 3.49
C SER A 287 21.64 0.96 4.12
N LEU A 288 22.75 1.04 4.87
CA LEU A 288 23.21 2.29 5.48
C LEU A 288 23.43 3.41 4.44
N GLN A 289 23.97 3.07 3.27
CA GLN A 289 24.23 4.01 2.19
C GLN A 289 22.93 4.55 1.58
N ASP A 290 21.95 3.67 1.37
CA ASP A 290 20.64 4.02 0.83
C ASP A 290 19.82 4.85 1.81
N ALA A 291 19.85 4.48 3.10
CA ALA A 291 19.26 5.27 4.16
C ALA A 291 19.90 6.67 4.26
N GLY A 292 21.22 6.78 4.07
CA GLY A 292 21.94 8.05 4.00
C GLY A 292 21.43 8.94 2.87
N PHE A 293 21.43 8.41 1.64
CA PHE A 293 20.95 9.13 0.46
C PHE A 293 19.49 9.59 0.59
N LEU A 294 18.60 8.70 1.05
CA LEU A 294 17.19 9.04 1.25
C LEU A 294 17.02 10.13 2.32
N ARG A 295 17.77 10.06 3.42
CA ARG A 295 17.73 11.06 4.49
C ARG A 295 18.18 12.43 3.99
N ASP A 296 19.25 12.49 3.20
CA ASP A 296 19.75 13.74 2.66
C ASP A 296 18.80 14.33 1.61
N GLY A 297 18.20 13.48 0.77
CA GLY A 297 17.11 13.87 -0.13
C GLY A 297 15.91 14.46 0.62
N VAL A 298 15.45 13.81 1.70
CA VAL A 298 14.36 14.34 2.52
C VAL A 298 14.73 15.67 3.17
N LYS A 299 15.94 15.81 3.72
CA LYS A 299 16.42 17.08 4.29
C LYS A 299 16.46 18.20 3.25
N PHE A 300 16.96 17.92 2.06
CA PHE A 300 16.99 18.87 0.95
C PHE A 300 15.59 19.38 0.60
N ILE A 301 14.61 18.48 0.47
CA ILE A 301 13.22 18.82 0.21
C ILE A 301 12.60 19.61 1.37
N GLN A 302 12.98 19.33 2.62
CA GLN A 302 12.54 20.07 3.80
C GLN A 302 13.12 21.49 3.85
N SER A 303 14.38 21.70 3.47
CA SER A 303 14.98 23.03 3.39
C SER A 303 14.33 23.90 2.30
N ALA A 304 13.84 23.29 1.22
CA ALA A 304 13.13 23.98 0.13
C ALA A 304 11.63 24.27 0.45
N ARG A 305 11.23 24.27 1.73
CA ARG A 305 9.82 24.23 2.20
C ARG A 305 8.88 25.28 1.58
N ASN A 306 9.39 26.44 1.18
CA ASN A 306 8.60 27.55 0.62
C ASN A 306 8.60 27.62 -0.91
N GLU A 307 9.42 26.84 -1.59
CA GLU A 307 9.42 26.79 -3.05
C GLU A 307 8.40 25.76 -3.55
N VAL A 308 7.52 26.20 -4.45
CA VAL A 308 6.60 25.31 -5.15
C VAL A 308 7.43 24.49 -6.12
N ILE A 309 7.55 23.18 -5.89
CA ILE A 309 8.17 22.27 -6.85
C ILE A 309 7.30 22.28 -8.11
N LYS A 310 7.73 22.99 -9.14
CA LYS A 310 7.03 23.08 -10.43
C LYS A 310 7.26 21.78 -11.20
N CYS A 311 6.37 20.81 -11.03
CA CYS A 311 6.35 19.58 -11.82
C CYS A 311 5.11 19.55 -12.73
N SER A 312 5.31 19.32 -14.02
CA SER A 312 4.19 19.21 -14.97
C SER A 312 3.42 17.90 -14.77
N ALA A 313 2.12 17.90 -15.07
CA ALA A 313 1.30 16.69 -14.97
C ALA A 313 1.83 15.54 -15.84
N ALA A 314 2.40 15.85 -17.01
CA ALA A 314 3.02 14.86 -17.90
C ALA A 314 4.30 14.26 -17.30
N ALA A 315 5.18 15.08 -16.72
CA ALA A 315 6.40 14.59 -16.07
C ALA A 315 6.07 13.71 -14.86
N ARG A 316 5.03 14.08 -14.10
CA ARG A 316 4.52 13.27 -12.99
C ARG A 316 3.94 11.93 -13.47
N ALA A 317 3.08 11.94 -14.49
CA ALA A 317 2.51 10.70 -15.03
C ALA A 317 3.58 9.75 -15.59
N LYS A 318 4.61 10.30 -16.26
CA LYS A 318 5.78 9.52 -16.71
C LYS A 318 6.51 8.92 -15.51
N HIS A 319 6.80 9.72 -14.47
CA HIS A 319 7.47 9.21 -13.29
C HIS A 319 6.66 8.14 -12.53
N GLU A 320 5.36 8.32 -12.36
CA GLU A 320 4.49 7.31 -11.74
C GLU A 320 4.49 6.01 -12.56
N SER A 321 4.51 6.13 -13.89
CA SER A 321 4.63 4.98 -14.80
C SER A 321 5.99 4.26 -14.69
N ASP A 322 7.07 5.03 -14.55
CA ASP A 322 8.43 4.51 -14.34
C ASP A 322 8.53 3.76 -13.02
N VAL A 323 7.95 4.30 -11.94
CA VAL A 323 7.91 3.64 -10.62
C VAL A 323 7.03 2.39 -10.67
N LEU A 324 5.94 2.39 -11.43
CA LEU A 324 5.09 1.23 -11.60
C LEU A 324 5.83 0.07 -12.30
N LEU A 325 6.59 0.40 -13.35
CA LEU A 325 7.47 -0.55 -14.03
C LEU A 325 8.56 -1.09 -13.08
N LEU A 326 9.17 -0.20 -12.29
CA LEU A 326 10.16 -0.56 -11.28
C LEU A 326 9.57 -1.53 -10.25
N LEU A 327 8.34 -1.30 -9.80
CA LEU A 327 7.63 -2.18 -8.88
C LEU A 327 7.41 -3.56 -9.52
N GLY A 328 6.98 -3.62 -10.78
CA GLY A 328 6.76 -4.87 -11.50
C GLY A 328 8.03 -5.69 -11.75
N LEU A 329 9.19 -5.04 -11.80
CA LEU A 329 10.50 -5.68 -11.90
C LEU A 329 11.08 -6.05 -10.53
N SER A 330 10.51 -5.57 -9.43
CA SER A 330 11.07 -5.70 -8.07
C SER A 330 10.26 -6.54 -7.10
N GLN A 331 8.96 -6.71 -7.35
CA GLN A 331 8.05 -7.38 -6.43
C GLN A 331 7.51 -8.66 -7.06
N SER A 332 7.49 -9.72 -6.27
CA SER A 332 6.97 -11.03 -6.66
C SER A 332 5.47 -11.16 -6.41
N ASP A 333 4.93 -10.42 -5.44
CA ASP A 333 3.52 -10.50 -5.06
C ASP A 333 2.60 -10.06 -6.20
N GLU A 334 1.83 -11.02 -6.72
CA GLU A 334 0.90 -10.82 -7.82
C GLU A 334 -0.33 -10.03 -7.39
N ALA A 335 -0.68 -10.05 -6.09
CA ALA A 335 -1.83 -9.34 -5.57
C ALA A 335 -1.71 -7.82 -5.77
N ILE A 336 -0.49 -7.30 -5.95
CA ILE A 336 -0.21 -5.88 -6.18
C ILE A 336 -0.72 -5.40 -7.54
N PHE A 337 -0.73 -6.28 -8.55
CA PHE A 337 -1.04 -5.93 -9.93
C PHE A 337 -2.37 -6.50 -10.39
N LYS A 338 -3.02 -5.82 -11.34
CA LYS A 338 -4.06 -6.49 -12.13
C LYS A 338 -3.41 -7.49 -13.08
N PRO A 339 -4.08 -8.61 -13.37
CA PRO A 339 -3.65 -9.50 -14.44
C PRO A 339 -3.41 -8.72 -15.74
N LEU A 340 -2.32 -9.02 -16.44
CA LEU A 340 -2.05 -8.39 -17.73
C LEU A 340 -3.13 -8.74 -18.75
N THR A 341 -3.63 -7.72 -19.44
CA THR A 341 -4.52 -7.90 -20.59
C THR A 341 -3.74 -8.52 -21.76
N GLU A 342 -4.45 -9.05 -22.75
CA GLU A 342 -3.83 -9.52 -24.01
C GLU A 342 -2.99 -8.43 -24.69
N ARG A 343 -3.42 -7.17 -24.61
CA ARG A 343 -2.65 -6.03 -25.14
C ARG A 343 -1.38 -5.77 -24.32
N GLY A 344 -1.47 -5.92 -23.00
CA GLY A 344 -0.32 -5.81 -22.09
C GLY A 344 0.69 -6.93 -22.31
N LYS A 345 0.24 -8.18 -22.48
CA LYS A 345 1.11 -9.30 -22.84
C LYS A 345 1.80 -9.09 -24.19
N LEU A 346 1.07 -8.60 -25.20
CA LEU A 346 1.65 -8.25 -26.49
C LEU A 346 2.72 -7.19 -26.37
N TRP A 347 2.47 -6.11 -25.62
CA TRP A 347 3.45 -5.08 -25.34
C TRP A 347 4.70 -5.66 -24.69
N LEU A 348 4.52 -6.43 -23.60
CA LEU A 348 5.61 -7.00 -22.82
C LEU A 348 6.51 -7.93 -23.67
N VAL A 349 5.91 -8.85 -24.42
CA VAL A 349 6.66 -9.80 -25.25
C VAL A 349 7.30 -9.11 -26.45
N SER A 350 6.62 -8.14 -27.07
CA SER A 350 7.24 -7.32 -28.13
C SER A 350 8.42 -6.52 -27.61
N GLU A 351 8.31 -5.91 -26.43
CA GLU A 351 9.42 -5.15 -25.86
C GLU A 351 10.57 -6.08 -25.47
N PHE A 352 10.27 -7.26 -24.94
CA PHE A 352 11.28 -8.26 -24.64
C PHE A 352 12.00 -8.74 -25.90
N ILE A 353 11.31 -8.98 -27.01
CA ILE A 353 11.97 -9.43 -28.25
C ILE A 353 12.80 -8.30 -28.88
N CYS A 354 12.27 -7.08 -28.89
CA CYS A 354 12.78 -5.99 -29.71
C CYS A 354 13.75 -5.03 -29.00
N LEU A 355 13.83 -5.05 -27.66
CA LEU A 355 14.62 -4.09 -26.90
C LEU A 355 15.61 -4.78 -25.96
N GLN A 356 16.89 -4.77 -26.34
CA GLN A 356 17.96 -5.43 -25.60
C GLN A 356 18.11 -4.91 -24.17
N GLN A 357 17.89 -3.63 -23.91
CA GLN A 357 17.99 -3.06 -22.57
C GLN A 357 16.88 -3.60 -21.66
N PHE A 358 15.68 -3.84 -22.21
CA PHE A 358 14.62 -4.50 -21.48
C PHE A 358 14.92 -5.97 -21.22
N GLN A 359 15.48 -6.69 -22.22
CA GLN A 359 15.96 -8.06 -22.02
C GLN A 359 16.95 -8.14 -20.87
N ASN A 360 17.99 -7.29 -20.88
CA ASN A 360 19.01 -7.28 -19.83
C ASN A 360 18.40 -7.06 -18.45
N ALA A 361 17.52 -6.06 -18.34
CA ALA A 361 16.86 -5.71 -17.08
C ALA A 361 16.03 -6.87 -16.53
N VAL A 362 15.20 -7.49 -17.38
CA VAL A 362 14.30 -8.58 -17.00
C VAL A 362 15.08 -9.88 -16.70
N ILE A 363 16.06 -10.24 -17.54
CA ILE A 363 16.89 -11.43 -17.35
C ILE A 363 17.69 -11.30 -16.05
N SER A 364 18.37 -10.17 -15.85
CA SER A 364 19.16 -9.97 -14.63
C SER A 364 18.28 -9.92 -13.37
N ALA A 365 17.11 -9.28 -13.42
CA ALA A 365 16.17 -9.29 -12.30
C ALA A 365 15.73 -10.72 -11.91
N ALA A 366 15.44 -11.56 -12.90
CA ALA A 366 15.08 -12.95 -12.67
C ALA A 366 16.28 -13.77 -12.15
N MET A 367 17.48 -13.57 -12.72
CA MET A 367 18.68 -14.30 -12.33
C MET A 367 19.10 -14.01 -10.89
N VAL A 368 19.06 -12.73 -10.46
CA VAL A 368 19.30 -12.33 -9.07
C VAL A 368 18.28 -12.97 -8.14
N SER A 369 16.99 -12.93 -8.49
CA SER A 369 15.92 -13.54 -7.67
C SER A 369 16.11 -15.04 -7.48
N VAL A 370 16.46 -15.78 -8.55
CA VAL A 370 16.76 -17.22 -8.46
C VAL A 370 17.99 -17.48 -7.59
N LYS A 371 19.09 -16.77 -7.84
CA LYS A 371 20.32 -16.95 -7.08
C LYS A 371 20.09 -16.67 -5.59
N ASP A 372 19.40 -15.58 -5.26
CA ASP A 372 19.09 -15.21 -3.87
C ASP A 372 18.20 -16.27 -3.20
N SER A 373 17.21 -16.81 -3.91
CA SER A 373 16.33 -17.85 -3.39
C SER A 373 17.10 -19.13 -3.07
N ILE A 374 17.93 -19.60 -4.00
CA ILE A 374 18.78 -20.78 -3.79
C ILE A 374 19.80 -20.53 -2.67
N SER A 375 20.41 -19.34 -2.62
CA SER A 375 21.38 -18.96 -1.58
C SER A 375 20.76 -18.92 -0.18
N ARG A 376 19.45 -18.66 -0.09
CA ARG A 376 18.67 -18.71 1.16
C ARG A 376 18.20 -20.13 1.53
N GLY A 377 18.58 -21.13 0.75
CA GLY A 377 18.21 -22.53 0.99
C GLY A 377 16.82 -22.92 0.52
N ILE A 378 16.18 -22.12 -0.34
CA ILE A 378 14.92 -22.51 -0.98
C ILE A 378 15.26 -23.55 -2.06
N VAL A 379 14.69 -24.75 -1.94
CA VAL A 379 14.98 -25.89 -2.83
C VAL A 379 13.82 -26.15 -3.80
N ALA A 380 12.58 -25.90 -3.38
CA ALA A 380 11.41 -26.13 -4.20
C ALA A 380 11.36 -25.13 -5.36
N ARG A 381 11.18 -25.67 -6.56
CA ARG A 381 11.18 -24.89 -7.80
C ARG A 381 10.02 -23.90 -7.86
N ASP A 382 8.83 -24.34 -7.45
CA ASP A 382 7.63 -23.52 -7.51
C ASP A 382 7.75 -22.31 -6.56
N ASP A 383 8.33 -22.50 -5.37
CA ASP A 383 8.64 -21.40 -4.42
C ASP A 383 9.65 -20.39 -5.01
N ILE A 384 10.67 -20.87 -5.72
CA ILE A 384 11.66 -20.00 -6.40
C ILE A 384 10.98 -19.19 -7.52
N TRP A 385 10.09 -19.82 -8.27
CA TRP A 385 9.33 -19.16 -9.32
C TRP A 385 8.33 -18.15 -8.75
N GLU A 386 7.64 -18.49 -7.68
CA GLU A 386 6.75 -17.56 -6.97
C GLU A 386 7.51 -16.32 -6.50
N GLY A 387 8.77 -16.49 -6.06
CA GLY A 387 9.69 -15.42 -5.66
C GLY A 387 10.25 -14.56 -6.79
N MET A 388 10.01 -14.90 -8.06
CA MET A 388 10.44 -14.07 -9.19
C MET A 388 9.60 -12.79 -9.33
N PRO A 389 10.18 -11.68 -9.83
CA PRO A 389 9.42 -10.46 -10.05
C PRO A 389 8.22 -10.66 -10.99
N TYR A 390 7.14 -9.93 -10.72
CA TYR A 390 5.88 -10.04 -11.44
C TYR A 390 6.06 -10.03 -12.96
N LEU A 391 6.75 -9.04 -13.51
CA LEU A 391 6.94 -8.93 -14.97
C LEU A 391 7.79 -10.05 -15.55
N CYS A 392 8.72 -10.63 -14.80
CA CYS A 392 9.48 -11.79 -15.24
C CYS A 392 8.56 -13.01 -15.40
N LYS A 393 7.66 -13.24 -14.45
CA LYS A 393 6.67 -14.33 -14.49
C LYS A 393 5.69 -14.22 -15.67
N GLN A 394 5.48 -13.01 -16.18
CA GLN A 394 4.57 -12.78 -17.30
C GLN A 394 5.20 -13.09 -18.68
N ILE A 395 6.50 -13.41 -18.75
CA ILE A 395 7.19 -13.74 -20.01
C ILE A 395 7.29 -15.27 -20.16
N PRO A 396 6.68 -15.88 -21.19
CA PRO A 396 6.70 -17.32 -21.39
C PRO A 396 8.12 -17.89 -21.50
N GLY A 397 8.42 -18.96 -20.78
CA GLY A 397 9.70 -19.66 -20.84
C GLY A 397 10.86 -18.97 -20.12
N LEU A 398 10.66 -17.76 -19.57
CA LEU A 398 11.74 -17.01 -18.90
C LEU A 398 12.12 -17.64 -17.56
N CYS A 399 11.15 -18.09 -16.77
CA CYS A 399 11.42 -18.63 -15.43
C CYS A 399 12.26 -19.91 -15.51
N GLU A 400 11.90 -20.79 -16.43
CA GLU A 400 12.52 -22.09 -16.67
C GLU A 400 13.96 -21.92 -17.17
N ILE A 401 14.17 -21.08 -18.19
CA ILE A 401 15.51 -20.88 -18.74
C ILE A 401 16.43 -20.18 -17.74
N VAL A 402 15.95 -19.16 -17.03
CA VAL A 402 16.76 -18.45 -16.03
C VAL A 402 17.14 -19.37 -14.88
N TYR A 403 16.20 -20.19 -14.41
CA TYR A 403 16.49 -21.18 -13.38
C TYR A 403 17.60 -22.14 -13.79
N VAL A 404 17.50 -22.69 -15.00
CA VAL A 404 18.51 -23.59 -15.57
C VAL A 404 19.86 -22.91 -15.74
N LEU A 405 19.88 -21.67 -16.25
CA LEU A 405 21.11 -20.90 -16.42
C LEU A 405 21.81 -20.62 -15.09
N VAL A 406 21.06 -20.23 -14.05
CA VAL A 406 21.63 -19.95 -12.72
C VAL A 406 22.11 -21.24 -12.07
N LYS A 407 21.34 -22.34 -12.10
CA LYS A 407 21.80 -23.63 -11.57
C LYS A 407 23.07 -24.13 -12.28
N ALA A 408 23.13 -24.03 -13.60
CA ALA A 408 24.29 -24.48 -14.35
C ALA A 408 25.52 -23.59 -14.11
N ALA A 409 25.36 -22.25 -14.20
CA ALA A 409 26.48 -21.33 -14.09
C ALA A 409 26.98 -21.13 -12.65
N VAL A 410 26.07 -21.03 -11.67
CA VAL A 410 26.41 -20.70 -10.29
C VAL A 410 26.63 -21.94 -9.43
N TYR A 411 25.86 -23.00 -9.68
CA TYR A 411 25.84 -24.20 -8.84
C TYR A 411 26.35 -25.45 -9.54
N SER A 412 26.76 -25.36 -10.82
CA SER A 412 27.25 -26.49 -11.62
C SER A 412 26.31 -27.71 -11.62
N THR A 413 25.00 -27.46 -11.61
CA THR A 413 23.96 -28.50 -11.59
C THR A 413 22.89 -28.26 -12.65
N TYR A 414 22.21 -29.33 -13.05
CA TYR A 414 21.06 -29.30 -13.94
C TYR A 414 19.96 -30.19 -13.38
N GLU A 415 18.70 -29.81 -13.61
CA GLU A 415 17.53 -30.57 -13.19
C GLU A 415 16.77 -31.02 -14.44
N GLU A 416 16.61 -32.33 -14.57
CA GLU A 416 16.07 -32.97 -15.77
C GLU A 416 14.61 -32.59 -16.03
N GLY A 417 14.25 -32.50 -17.32
CA GLY A 417 12.87 -32.26 -17.75
C GLY A 417 12.41 -30.79 -17.69
N LEU A 418 13.29 -29.85 -17.33
CA LEU A 418 12.93 -28.42 -17.25
C LEU A 418 12.83 -27.72 -18.61
N LEU A 419 13.60 -28.18 -19.59
CA LEU A 419 13.61 -27.62 -20.93
C LEU A 419 13.42 -28.75 -21.93
N ASN A 420 12.68 -28.48 -23.00
CA ASN A 420 12.51 -29.40 -24.10
C ASN A 420 13.87 -29.71 -24.76
N ASN A 421 14.08 -30.95 -25.21
CA ASN A 421 15.26 -31.42 -25.94
C ASN A 421 15.69 -30.49 -27.09
N LEU A 422 14.72 -29.94 -27.83
CA LEU A 422 14.99 -28.98 -28.90
C LEU A 422 15.64 -27.68 -28.38
N VAL A 423 15.18 -27.18 -27.24
CA VAL A 423 15.68 -25.97 -26.59
C VAL A 423 17.05 -26.24 -25.97
N LEU A 424 17.21 -27.37 -25.25
CA LEU A 424 18.49 -27.82 -24.68
C LEU A 424 19.59 -27.89 -25.74
N ARG A 425 19.30 -28.51 -26.90
CA ARG A 425 20.26 -28.61 -28.01
C ARG A 425 20.70 -27.23 -28.52
N ASN A 426 19.75 -26.31 -28.70
CA ASN A 426 20.07 -24.95 -29.16
C ASN A 426 20.89 -24.17 -28.13
N ILE A 427 20.56 -24.29 -26.84
CA ILE A 427 21.29 -23.61 -25.76
C ILE A 427 22.70 -24.15 -25.64
N ARG A 428 22.88 -25.47 -25.71
CA ARG A 428 24.19 -26.12 -25.63
C ARG A 428 25.13 -25.65 -26.76
N GLY A 429 24.61 -25.56 -27.99
CA GLY A 429 25.35 -24.98 -29.11
C GLY A 429 25.66 -23.47 -28.97
N THR A 430 24.95 -22.77 -28.08
CA THR A 430 25.13 -21.33 -27.83
C THR A 430 26.07 -21.06 -26.65
N MET A 431 26.05 -21.89 -25.60
CA MET A 431 26.75 -21.66 -24.34
C MET A 431 27.72 -22.78 -23.97
N ARG A 432 29.01 -22.58 -24.21
CA ARG A 432 30.06 -23.59 -24.00
C ARG A 432 30.18 -24.12 -22.56
N PHE A 433 29.78 -23.36 -21.54
CA PHE A 433 29.81 -23.85 -20.15
C PHE A 433 28.69 -24.87 -19.87
N MET A 434 27.59 -24.80 -20.62
CA MET A 434 26.47 -25.73 -20.48
C MET A 434 26.83 -27.14 -20.94
N ASP A 435 27.80 -27.28 -21.86
CA ASP A 435 28.32 -28.58 -22.32
C ASP A 435 28.81 -29.48 -21.17
N ARG A 436 29.24 -28.88 -20.06
CA ARG A 436 29.80 -29.61 -18.90
C ARG A 436 28.75 -30.07 -17.91
N VAL A 437 27.54 -29.51 -17.96
CA VAL A 437 26.51 -29.64 -16.91
C VAL A 437 25.21 -30.23 -17.46
N MET A 438 24.88 -29.99 -18.73
CA MET A 438 23.65 -30.48 -19.35
C MET A 438 23.80 -31.88 -19.95
N PRO A 439 22.74 -32.70 -19.93
CA PRO A 439 22.75 -34.03 -20.54
C PRO A 439 23.05 -33.95 -22.05
N GLU A 440 23.67 -35.01 -22.59
CA GLU A 440 23.82 -35.18 -24.03
C GLU A 440 22.46 -35.44 -24.67
N VAL A 441 22.06 -34.57 -25.59
CA VAL A 441 20.87 -34.74 -26.41
C VAL A 441 21.35 -35.20 -27.79
N GLY A 442 21.21 -36.49 -28.09
CA GLY A 442 21.59 -37.08 -29.38
C GLY A 442 20.74 -36.55 -30.54
N GLU A 443 21.24 -36.70 -31.78
CA GLU A 443 20.50 -36.32 -33.01
C GLU A 443 19.37 -37.31 -33.39
N GLY A 444 19.09 -38.29 -32.52
CA GLY A 444 18.23 -39.43 -32.80
C GLY A 444 16.72 -39.17 -32.70
N PRO A 445 15.89 -40.23 -32.86
CA PRO A 445 14.41 -40.18 -32.89
C PRO A 445 13.74 -39.60 -31.62
N GLU A 446 14.55 -39.29 -30.61
CA GLU A 446 14.23 -38.77 -29.29
C GLU A 446 13.75 -37.31 -29.27
N PHE A 447 13.59 -36.71 -30.46
CA PHE A 447 12.69 -35.57 -30.70
C PHE A 447 11.20 -35.96 -30.60
N GLY A 448 10.86 -37.15 -30.07
CA GLY A 448 9.48 -37.61 -29.95
C GLY A 448 8.75 -37.75 -31.29
N GLY A 449 9.47 -38.03 -32.38
CA GLY A 449 8.87 -38.09 -33.72
C GLY A 449 8.38 -36.74 -34.27
N VAL A 450 8.91 -35.61 -33.79
CA VAL A 450 8.55 -34.28 -34.29
C VAL A 450 8.96 -34.11 -35.76
N ASP A 451 7.96 -33.88 -36.61
CA ASP A 451 8.10 -33.63 -38.04
C ASP A 451 9.18 -32.56 -38.37
N GLY A 452 10.02 -32.82 -39.37
CA GLY A 452 11.05 -31.90 -39.83
C GLY A 452 10.48 -30.53 -40.25
N GLY A 453 9.23 -30.48 -40.69
CA GLY A 453 8.51 -29.24 -40.94
C GLY A 453 8.30 -28.38 -39.68
N ILE A 454 8.09 -29.00 -38.51
CA ILE A 454 7.95 -28.31 -37.22
C ILE A 454 9.30 -27.72 -36.79
N ILE A 455 10.39 -28.48 -36.93
CA ILE A 455 11.74 -28.01 -36.61
C ILE A 455 12.12 -26.83 -37.52
N GLY A 456 11.82 -26.91 -38.81
CA GLY A 456 12.04 -25.81 -39.76
C GLY A 456 11.29 -24.54 -39.38
N ARG A 457 10.00 -24.64 -39.03
CA ARG A 457 9.18 -23.50 -38.57
C ARG A 457 9.70 -22.89 -37.27
N PHE A 458 10.12 -23.73 -36.32
CA PHE A 458 10.71 -23.29 -35.06
C PHE A 458 12.00 -22.51 -35.30
N ASN A 459 12.92 -23.06 -36.09
CA ASN A 459 14.20 -22.40 -36.40
C ASN A 459 13.98 -21.08 -37.14
N ALA A 460 13.05 -21.03 -38.10
CA ALA A 460 12.72 -19.78 -38.79
C ALA A 460 12.20 -18.71 -37.82
N LEU A 461 11.31 -19.06 -36.89
CA LEU A 461 10.80 -18.13 -35.89
C LEU A 461 11.89 -17.68 -34.91
N LYS A 462 12.77 -18.60 -34.49
CA LYS A 462 13.95 -18.30 -33.66
C LYS A 462 14.86 -17.28 -34.35
N GLU A 463 15.24 -17.53 -35.61
CA GLU A 463 16.09 -16.60 -36.37
C GLU A 463 15.43 -15.23 -36.58
N ASP A 464 14.11 -15.20 -36.84
CA ASP A 464 13.34 -13.96 -36.96
C ASP A 464 13.44 -13.11 -35.68
N ILE A 465 13.29 -13.73 -34.50
CA ILE A 465 13.32 -12.99 -33.23
C ILE A 465 14.74 -12.59 -32.80
N LEU A 466 15.76 -13.42 -33.08
CA LEU A 466 17.16 -13.06 -32.84
C LEU A 466 17.55 -11.86 -33.71
N ARG A 467 17.14 -11.87 -34.97
CA ARG A 467 17.30 -10.73 -35.87
C ARG A 467 16.57 -9.50 -35.34
N ALA A 468 15.32 -9.64 -34.91
CA ALA A 468 14.54 -8.55 -34.33
C ALA A 468 15.25 -7.93 -33.11
N SER A 469 15.79 -8.75 -32.23
CA SER A 469 16.56 -8.31 -31.06
C SER A 469 17.85 -7.57 -31.40
N SER A 470 18.43 -7.82 -32.58
CA SER A 470 19.68 -7.17 -33.02
C SER A 470 19.44 -5.86 -33.78
N LEU A 471 18.24 -5.63 -34.28
CA LEU A 471 17.90 -4.49 -35.13
C LEU A 471 17.44 -3.30 -34.29
N SER A 472 17.95 -2.11 -34.61
CA SER A 472 17.32 -0.87 -34.14
C SER A 472 16.01 -0.67 -34.91
N HIS A 473 14.89 -0.97 -34.28
CA HIS A 473 13.57 -0.81 -34.88
C HIS A 473 13.07 0.64 -34.92
N GLY A 474 13.83 1.59 -34.36
CA GLY A 474 13.38 2.96 -34.13
C GLY A 474 11.99 2.96 -33.47
N ASP A 475 11.13 3.89 -33.89
CA ASP A 475 9.77 4.00 -33.37
C ASP A 475 8.73 3.13 -34.12
N ASN A 476 9.16 2.11 -34.88
CA ASN A 476 8.24 1.27 -35.67
C ASN A 476 7.50 0.21 -34.83
N VAL A 477 6.59 0.68 -33.98
CA VAL A 477 5.78 -0.14 -33.08
C VAL A 477 4.95 -1.21 -33.82
N ARG A 478 4.50 -0.95 -35.06
CA ARG A 478 3.68 -1.91 -35.81
C ARG A 478 4.44 -3.19 -36.11
N ASN A 479 5.70 -3.06 -36.54
CA ASN A 479 6.54 -4.22 -36.82
C ASN A 479 6.86 -5.00 -35.55
N MET A 480 7.21 -4.30 -34.46
CA MET A 480 7.48 -4.92 -33.16
C MET A 480 6.29 -5.73 -32.63
N HIS A 481 5.07 -5.16 -32.71
CA HIS A 481 3.84 -5.87 -32.37
C HIS A 481 3.54 -7.05 -33.31
N THR A 482 3.95 -6.98 -34.57
CA THR A 482 3.74 -8.09 -35.52
C THR A 482 4.59 -9.29 -35.13
N ILE A 483 5.86 -9.05 -34.76
CA ILE A 483 6.77 -10.11 -34.29
C ILE A 483 6.29 -10.69 -32.96
N GLY A 484 5.98 -9.83 -31.97
CA GLY A 484 5.47 -10.29 -30.68
C GLY A 484 4.16 -11.09 -30.79
N ARG A 485 3.25 -10.70 -31.69
CA ARG A 485 2.02 -11.45 -31.94
C ARG A 485 2.29 -12.82 -32.56
N ARG A 486 3.20 -12.90 -33.54
CA ARG A 486 3.59 -14.18 -34.15
C ARG A 486 4.17 -15.14 -33.10
N VAL A 487 4.97 -14.64 -32.16
CA VAL A 487 5.53 -15.43 -31.07
C VAL A 487 4.45 -15.88 -30.08
N LEU A 488 3.57 -14.98 -29.64
CA LEU A 488 2.47 -15.30 -28.73
C LEU A 488 1.45 -16.29 -29.32
N GLN A 489 1.28 -16.31 -30.64
CA GLN A 489 0.40 -17.25 -31.34
C GLN A 489 1.07 -18.62 -31.61
N SER A 490 2.36 -18.76 -31.32
CA SER A 490 3.08 -20.02 -31.50
C SER A 490 2.87 -20.92 -30.29
N GLU A 491 2.57 -22.21 -30.54
CA GLU A 491 2.58 -23.25 -29.50
C GLU A 491 3.97 -23.43 -28.86
N ARG A 492 5.03 -22.94 -29.51
CA ARG A 492 6.42 -22.99 -29.07
C ARG A 492 6.91 -21.63 -28.54
N CYS A 493 6.00 -20.78 -28.08
CA CYS A 493 6.32 -19.44 -27.56
C CYS A 493 7.44 -19.48 -26.50
N SER A 494 7.26 -20.27 -25.44
CA SER A 494 8.23 -20.43 -24.35
C SER A 494 9.58 -20.94 -24.85
N ASP A 495 9.58 -21.94 -25.74
CA ASP A 495 10.80 -22.57 -26.28
C ASP A 495 11.65 -21.56 -27.09
N VAL A 496 10.99 -20.74 -27.92
CA VAL A 496 11.67 -19.73 -28.74
C VAL A 496 12.20 -18.57 -27.88
N ILE A 497 11.43 -18.12 -26.88
CA ILE A 497 11.88 -17.09 -25.93
C ILE A 497 13.06 -17.58 -25.09
N ALA A 498 13.07 -18.84 -24.65
CA ALA A 498 14.20 -19.43 -23.94
C ALA A 498 15.49 -19.40 -24.78
N CYS A 499 15.40 -19.69 -26.08
CA CYS A 499 16.54 -19.58 -27.00
C CYS A 499 17.06 -18.14 -27.12
N LEU A 500 16.17 -17.14 -27.15
CA LEU A 500 16.55 -15.72 -27.15
C LEU A 500 17.26 -15.32 -25.85
N VAL A 501 16.76 -15.76 -24.70
CA VAL A 501 17.40 -15.51 -23.39
C VAL A 501 18.82 -16.08 -23.37
N ALA A 502 18.98 -17.34 -23.79
CA ALA A 502 20.29 -17.97 -23.83
C ALA A 502 21.25 -17.26 -24.78
N HIS A 503 20.79 -16.90 -25.98
CA HIS A 503 21.60 -16.11 -26.91
C HIS A 503 22.00 -14.76 -26.31
N ARG A 504 21.08 -14.08 -25.62
CA ARG A 504 21.36 -12.79 -25.02
C ARG A 504 22.38 -12.88 -23.90
N VAL A 505 22.26 -13.86 -23.00
CA VAL A 505 23.23 -14.09 -21.93
C VAL A 505 24.60 -14.46 -22.48
N SER A 506 24.67 -15.30 -23.52
CA SER A 506 25.93 -15.62 -24.20
C SER A 506 26.56 -14.38 -24.83
N SER A 507 25.76 -13.54 -25.51
CA SER A 507 26.25 -12.31 -26.11
C SER A 507 26.84 -11.36 -25.06
N LEU A 508 26.21 -11.19 -23.90
CA LEU A 508 26.73 -10.36 -22.80
C LEU A 508 28.06 -10.92 -22.25
N TRP A 509 28.21 -12.24 -22.22
CA TRP A 509 29.46 -12.90 -21.88
C TRP A 509 30.57 -12.64 -22.90
N ASP A 510 30.30 -12.95 -24.17
CA ASP A 510 31.31 -12.94 -25.23
C ASP A 510 31.75 -11.53 -25.64
N SER A 511 30.84 -10.54 -25.60
CA SER A 511 31.10 -9.18 -26.09
C SER A 511 31.62 -8.20 -25.04
N ASN A 512 31.25 -8.38 -23.76
CA ASN A 512 31.57 -7.43 -22.69
C ASN A 512 32.44 -8.03 -21.58
N GLY A 513 32.79 -9.32 -21.66
CA GLY A 513 33.54 -10.01 -20.61
C GLY A 513 32.78 -10.14 -19.28
N GLN A 514 31.48 -9.85 -19.27
CA GLN A 514 30.63 -9.99 -18.09
C GLN A 514 30.34 -11.46 -17.85
N SER A 515 30.73 -11.97 -16.69
CA SER A 515 30.41 -13.34 -16.32
C SER A 515 28.89 -13.48 -16.08
N VAL A 516 28.33 -14.68 -16.28
CA VAL A 516 26.94 -15.01 -15.88
C VAL A 516 26.73 -14.69 -14.38
N HIS A 517 27.80 -14.75 -13.57
CA HIS A 517 27.75 -14.34 -12.16
C HIS A 517 27.49 -12.84 -11.99
N ASP A 518 27.98 -11.98 -12.88
CA ASP A 518 27.79 -10.52 -12.81
C ASP A 518 26.32 -10.16 -13.02
N LEU A 519 25.64 -10.84 -13.95
CA LEU A 519 24.19 -10.71 -14.18
C LEU A 519 23.34 -11.17 -12.99
N CYS A 520 23.93 -11.96 -12.09
CA CYS A 520 23.31 -12.41 -10.84
C CYS A 520 23.71 -11.54 -9.64
N THR A 521 24.23 -10.33 -9.84
CA THR A 521 24.50 -9.39 -8.74
C THR A 521 23.38 -8.35 -8.62
N CYS A 522 23.09 -7.96 -7.38
CA CYS A 522 22.10 -6.94 -7.07
C CYS A 522 22.46 -5.58 -7.73
N GLU A 523 23.73 -5.20 -7.72
CA GLU A 523 24.24 -3.95 -8.29
C GLU A 523 24.05 -3.88 -9.80
N THR A 524 24.50 -4.91 -10.54
CA THR A 524 24.32 -4.98 -11.99
C THR A 524 22.84 -5.00 -12.38
N SER A 525 22.01 -5.74 -11.64
CA SER A 525 20.56 -5.77 -11.90
C SER A 525 19.92 -4.40 -11.75
N ASP A 526 20.29 -3.65 -10.72
CA ASP A 526 19.76 -2.31 -10.49
C ASP A 526 20.21 -1.33 -11.57
N GLU A 527 21.47 -1.39 -11.98
CA GLU A 527 21.99 -0.56 -13.06
C GLU A 527 21.25 -0.85 -14.38
N LEU A 528 21.09 -2.12 -14.74
CA LEU A 528 20.39 -2.51 -15.97
C LEU A 528 18.92 -2.05 -15.98
N ILE A 529 18.23 -2.19 -14.84
CA ILE A 529 16.84 -1.75 -14.68
C ILE A 529 16.75 -0.23 -14.73
N THR A 530 17.60 0.48 -14.01
CA THR A 530 17.57 1.95 -13.98
C THR A 530 17.92 2.55 -15.33
N ASN A 531 18.85 1.94 -16.08
CA ASN A 531 19.15 2.28 -17.46
C ASN A 531 17.93 2.07 -18.37
N TYR A 532 17.26 0.92 -18.28
CA TYR A 532 16.07 0.66 -19.08
C TYR A 532 14.91 1.62 -18.78
N VAL A 533 14.64 1.90 -17.49
CA VAL A 533 13.57 2.82 -17.08
C VAL A 533 13.77 4.22 -17.63
N GLN A 534 15.03 4.66 -17.80
CA GLN A 534 15.35 5.99 -18.34
C GLN A 534 15.21 6.08 -19.87
N ILE A 535 15.23 4.95 -20.59
CA ILE A 535 15.10 4.94 -22.06
C ILE A 535 13.70 5.35 -22.47
N ASP A 536 13.58 6.11 -23.57
CA ASP A 536 12.29 6.42 -24.17
C ASP A 536 11.85 5.29 -25.11
N SER A 537 11.03 4.36 -24.58
CA SER A 537 10.55 3.20 -25.34
C SER A 537 9.25 3.52 -26.07
N ALA A 538 9.26 3.48 -27.41
CA ALA A 538 8.06 3.73 -28.22
C ALA A 538 6.93 2.71 -27.94
N LEU A 539 7.29 1.45 -27.67
CA LEU A 539 6.36 0.40 -27.28
C LEU A 539 5.68 0.73 -25.95
N ARG A 540 6.49 1.02 -24.92
CA ARG A 540 6.00 1.37 -23.59
C ARG A 540 5.16 2.64 -23.61
N ASN A 541 5.65 3.68 -24.27
CA ASN A 541 4.93 4.95 -24.39
C ASN A 541 3.58 4.77 -25.09
N ARG A 542 3.51 3.95 -26.14
CA ARG A 542 2.24 3.61 -26.80
C ARG A 542 1.33 2.81 -25.88
N ALA A 543 1.85 1.79 -25.20
CA ALA A 543 1.08 0.96 -24.27
C ALA A 543 0.49 1.78 -23.13
N PHE A 544 1.27 2.70 -22.55
CA PHE A 544 0.85 3.52 -21.41
C PHE A 544 -0.06 4.69 -21.80
N LYS A 545 -0.03 5.12 -23.07
CA LYS A 545 -0.97 6.12 -23.60
C LYS A 545 -2.36 5.55 -23.87
N HIS A 546 -2.48 4.26 -24.19
CA HIS A 546 -3.76 3.61 -24.51
C HIS A 546 -4.30 2.82 -23.32
N ARG A 547 -5.47 3.20 -22.80
CA ARG A 547 -6.13 2.48 -21.68
C ARG A 547 -6.23 0.98 -21.97
N GLY A 548 -5.82 0.17 -20.99
CA GLY A 548 -5.94 -1.29 -21.01
C GLY A 548 -4.80 -2.05 -21.70
N ALA A 549 -3.68 -1.42 -22.04
CA ALA A 549 -2.46 -2.09 -22.52
C ALA A 549 -1.26 -1.93 -21.57
N SER A 550 -1.43 -1.25 -20.43
CA SER A 550 -0.37 -0.94 -19.48
C SER A 550 -0.39 -1.85 -18.25
N LEU A 551 0.73 -1.89 -17.54
CA LEU A 551 0.78 -2.37 -16.16
C LEU A 551 -0.17 -1.51 -15.31
N GLU A 552 -0.98 -2.15 -14.46
CA GLU A 552 -1.94 -1.47 -13.59
C GLU A 552 -1.90 -2.09 -12.19
N LEU A 553 -2.00 -1.24 -11.17
CA LEU A 553 -2.16 -1.69 -9.78
C LEU A 553 -3.56 -2.30 -9.59
N ALA A 554 -3.65 -3.31 -8.74
CA ALA A 554 -4.93 -3.89 -8.39
C ALA A 554 -5.85 -2.85 -7.74
N ASN A 555 -7.16 -2.99 -7.92
CA ASN A 555 -8.11 -1.97 -7.44
C ASN A 555 -8.11 -1.82 -5.91
N ARG A 556 -7.70 -2.87 -5.21
CA ARG A 556 -7.66 -2.97 -3.75
C ARG A 556 -6.32 -3.54 -3.31
N GLN A 557 -5.80 -3.04 -2.20
CA GLN A 557 -4.51 -3.44 -1.64
C GLN A 557 -4.55 -3.50 -0.12
N GLU A 558 -3.68 -4.34 0.44
CA GLU A 558 -3.36 -4.30 1.86
C GLU A 558 -2.32 -3.21 2.12
N CYS A 559 -2.57 -2.33 3.10
CA CYS A 559 -1.68 -1.20 3.39
C CYS A 559 -1.50 -1.00 4.89
N GLU A 560 -0.26 -0.77 5.29
CA GLU A 560 0.12 -0.38 6.64
C GLU A 560 -0.39 1.05 6.96
N ILE A 561 -1.02 1.20 8.12
CA ILE A 561 -1.41 2.47 8.73
C ILE A 561 -0.23 2.93 9.59
N SER A 562 0.74 3.63 8.98
CA SER A 562 2.04 3.89 9.60
C SER A 562 2.35 5.36 9.87
N SER A 563 2.03 6.26 8.93
CA SER A 563 2.38 7.68 8.98
C SER A 563 1.30 8.50 8.31
N ASP A 564 1.17 9.79 8.68
CA ASP A 564 0.17 10.73 8.14
C ASP A 564 -1.29 10.53 8.59
N VAL A 565 -1.43 9.83 9.71
CA VAL A 565 -2.66 9.54 10.43
C VAL A 565 -2.92 10.63 11.46
N GLU A 566 -4.15 11.13 11.52
CA GLU A 566 -4.56 12.04 12.59
C GLU A 566 -5.04 11.22 13.80
N ILE A 567 -4.45 11.46 14.96
CA ILE A 567 -4.77 10.76 16.22
C ILE A 567 -5.57 11.70 17.11
N LYS A 568 -6.72 11.22 17.63
CA LYS A 568 -7.56 11.98 18.57
C LYS A 568 -7.94 11.11 19.76
N VAL A 569 -7.68 11.61 20.96
CA VAL A 569 -8.22 11.04 22.21
C VAL A 569 -9.56 11.73 22.50
N CYS A 570 -10.63 10.95 22.68
CA CYS A 570 -12.00 11.44 22.83
C CYS A 570 -12.70 10.69 23.96
N LYS A 571 -13.63 11.33 24.68
CA LYS A 571 -14.55 10.64 25.59
C LYS A 571 -15.81 10.22 24.83
N LEU A 572 -16.13 8.93 24.76
CA LEU A 572 -17.38 8.43 24.18
C LEU A 572 -18.44 8.31 25.28
N PRO A 573 -19.64 8.91 25.14
CA PRO A 573 -20.74 8.60 26.05
C PRO A 573 -21.11 7.12 25.93
N MET A 574 -21.27 6.41 27.06
CA MET A 574 -21.68 5.00 27.06
C MET A 574 -23.19 4.86 26.83
N PRO A 575 -23.68 3.90 26.02
CA PRO A 575 -25.08 3.51 26.03
C PRO A 575 -25.39 2.71 27.31
N GLU A 576 -26.33 3.19 28.12
CA GLU A 576 -27.12 2.25 28.92
C GLU A 576 -28.08 1.54 27.96
N HIS A 577 -28.03 0.21 27.91
CA HIS A 577 -29.28 -0.50 27.69
C HIS A 577 -30.19 -0.10 28.84
N PRO A 578 -31.46 0.31 28.60
CA PRO A 578 -32.35 0.54 29.71
C PRO A 578 -32.40 -0.77 30.51
N ALA A 579 -31.80 -0.77 31.70
CA ALA A 579 -32.22 -1.70 32.72
C ALA A 579 -33.72 -1.49 32.86
N PRO A 580 -34.54 -2.55 32.86
CA PRO A 580 -35.95 -2.39 33.18
C PRO A 580 -36.01 -1.61 34.49
N ALA A 581 -36.73 -0.48 34.48
CA ALA A 581 -37.05 0.21 35.72
C ALA A 581 -37.63 -0.83 36.68
N SER A 582 -36.98 -0.99 37.84
CA SER A 582 -37.23 -2.02 38.83
C SER A 582 -38.57 -1.87 39.57
N ASP A 583 -39.57 -1.22 38.97
CA ASP A 583 -40.88 -0.95 39.56
C ASP A 583 -42.07 -1.41 38.70
N THR A 584 -41.83 -2.34 37.76
CA THR A 584 -42.94 -3.12 37.17
C THR A 584 -42.67 -4.60 37.38
N SER A 585 -42.84 -5.03 38.64
CA SER A 585 -43.14 -6.43 38.94
C SER A 585 -44.31 -6.85 38.06
N LEU A 586 -44.08 -7.88 37.25
CA LEU A 586 -45.08 -8.62 36.49
C LEU A 586 -45.92 -9.53 37.40
N ASP A 587 -46.12 -9.16 38.68
CA ASP A 587 -47.00 -9.85 39.63
C ASP A 587 -48.30 -9.09 39.83
N ASN A 588 -48.82 -8.43 38.79
CA ASN A 588 -50.22 -8.01 38.81
C ASN A 588 -51.10 -9.19 38.30
N PRO A 589 -51.88 -9.84 39.18
CA PRO A 589 -52.67 -11.03 38.83
C PRO A 589 -53.76 -10.77 37.78
N GLU A 590 -54.09 -9.52 37.48
CA GLU A 590 -55.06 -9.17 36.42
C GLU A 590 -54.45 -9.23 35.00
N VAL A 591 -53.13 -9.08 34.84
CA VAL A 591 -52.47 -9.16 33.52
C VAL A 591 -52.08 -10.60 33.16
N ALA A 592 -51.79 -11.44 34.15
CA ALA A 592 -51.57 -12.88 33.95
C ALA A 592 -52.85 -13.64 33.49
N ALA A 593 -54.03 -13.09 33.75
CA ALA A 593 -55.30 -13.65 33.29
C ALA A 593 -55.60 -13.36 31.81
N ALA A 594 -55.02 -12.30 31.24
CA ALA A 594 -55.20 -11.91 29.84
C ALA A 594 -54.24 -12.64 28.87
N ILE A 595 -53.19 -13.29 29.39
CA ILE A 595 -52.23 -14.10 28.63
C ILE A 595 -52.42 -15.57 29.03
N ARG A 596 -53.63 -16.10 28.79
CA ARG A 596 -53.79 -17.56 28.67
C ARG A 596 -53.41 -17.97 27.25
N PRO A 597 -52.59 -19.01 27.06
CA PRO A 597 -52.47 -19.67 25.76
C PRO A 597 -53.82 -20.28 25.38
N GLU A 598 -54.27 -20.08 24.14
CA GLU A 598 -55.30 -20.94 23.57
C GLU A 598 -54.81 -22.40 23.57
N PRO A 599 -55.69 -23.37 23.84
CA PRO A 599 -55.32 -24.76 23.98
C PRO A 599 -54.93 -25.38 22.64
N VAL A 600 -53.80 -26.09 22.67
CA VAL A 600 -53.43 -27.09 21.66
C VAL A 600 -54.56 -28.13 21.58
N ALA A 601 -55.24 -28.19 20.43
CA ALA A 601 -56.10 -29.31 20.10
C ALA A 601 -55.25 -30.55 19.82
N THR A 602 -55.17 -31.43 20.82
CA THR A 602 -54.81 -32.84 20.69
C THR A 602 -56.02 -33.58 20.12
N THR A 603 -55.92 -34.40 19.07
CA THR A 603 -55.80 -35.89 19.05
C THR A 603 -56.56 -36.41 17.81
N PRO A 604 -56.44 -37.69 17.33
CA PRO A 604 -55.96 -38.89 18.02
C PRO A 604 -54.96 -39.78 17.23
N PRO A 605 -54.53 -40.94 17.78
CA PRO A 605 -53.30 -41.61 17.38
C PRO A 605 -53.49 -42.95 16.63
N ILE A 606 -52.35 -43.47 16.17
CA ILE A 606 -52.00 -44.86 15.77
C ILE A 606 -52.41 -45.30 14.35
N GLY A 607 -51.39 -45.66 13.55
CA GLY A 607 -51.56 -46.52 12.37
C GLY A 607 -50.37 -46.54 11.42
N ALA A 608 -49.41 -47.42 11.71
CA ALA A 608 -48.47 -48.17 10.87
C ALA A 608 -48.21 -47.81 9.36
N VAL A 609 -46.99 -48.20 8.95
CA VAL A 609 -46.50 -48.48 7.56
C VAL A 609 -46.17 -47.21 6.75
N GLY A 610 -45.02 -47.00 6.11
CA GLY A 610 -43.83 -47.79 5.81
C GLY A 610 -42.97 -46.98 4.82
N ALA A 611 -41.65 -47.17 4.89
CA ALA A 611 -40.71 -47.31 3.76
C ALA A 611 -40.71 -46.36 2.53
N LEU A 612 -39.47 -46.13 2.01
CA LEU A 612 -39.10 -45.65 0.66
C LEU A 612 -39.19 -44.12 0.46
N CYS A 613 -38.29 -43.37 -0.19
CA CYS A 613 -37.08 -43.53 -1.02
C CYS A 613 -36.37 -42.15 -0.99
N ALA A 614 -35.04 -42.00 -0.95
CA ALA A 614 -34.09 -42.00 -2.07
C ALA A 614 -34.47 -41.14 -3.31
N SER A 615 -33.52 -40.30 -3.76
CA SER A 615 -33.45 -39.45 -4.98
C SER A 615 -34.41 -38.25 -5.04
N ILE A 616 -33.98 -37.03 -5.38
CA ILE A 616 -33.19 -36.60 -6.55
C ILE A 616 -32.04 -35.67 -6.18
#